data_AF-A0A917F0R3-F1
#
_entry.id   AF-A0A917F0R3-F1
#
_cell.length_a   1.000
_cell.length_b   1.000
_cell.length_c   1.000
_cell.angle_alpha   90.00
_cell.angle_beta   90.00
_cell.angle_gamma   90.00
#
_symmetry.space_group_name_H-M   'P 1'
#
loop_
_entity.id
_entity.type
_entity.pdbx_description
1 polymer ?
#
loop_
_entity_poly.entity_id
_entity_poly.type
_entity_poly.pdbx_seq_one_letter_code
_entity_poly.pdbx_strand_id
1 'polypeptide(L)'
;MTDPDEIVGTELERVVRRWQQLPLDRALPAVPGVAAVVQGLADAVSVARGMPLDRVPDLGPAVLMDQLAVMVYDWRQAGLPTTELADRLTALRRTLP
;
A
#
# COMPACT_ATOMS: atom_id res chain seq x y z
N MET A 1 17.92 12.44 11.78
CA MET A 1 16.54 12.60 11.27
C MET A 1 16.45 11.62 10.11
N THR A 2 15.73 10.51 10.27
CA THR A 2 15.64 9.47 9.23
C THR A 2 14.90 10.05 8.02
N ASP A 3 15.42 9.79 6.83
CA ASP A 3 14.83 10.24 5.57
C ASP A 3 13.41 9.67 5.43
N PRO A 4 12.36 10.48 5.18
CA PRO A 4 11.01 9.98 4.92
C PRO A 4 10.95 8.84 3.89
N ASP A 5 11.81 8.85 2.87
CA ASP A 5 11.83 7.79 1.86
C ASP A 5 12.42 6.47 2.37
N GLU A 6 13.38 6.54 3.29
CA GLU A 6 13.89 5.37 4.00
C GLU A 6 12.81 4.77 4.90
N ILE A 7 12.00 5.60 5.55
CA ILE A 7 10.87 5.16 6.38
C ILE A 7 9.82 4.45 5.54
N VAL A 8 9.43 5.01 4.38
CA VAL A 8 8.47 4.37 3.48
C VAL A 8 8.98 3.01 3.00
N GLY A 9 10.23 2.92 2.59
CA GLY A 9 10.83 1.65 2.18
C GLY A 9 10.80 0.61 3.30
N THR A 10 11.19 1.03 4.51
CA THR A 10 11.19 0.18 5.71
C THR A 10 9.79 -0.31 6.08
N GLU A 11 8.78 0.56 6.08
CA GLU A 11 7.41 0.18 6.43
C GLU A 11 6.77 -0.70 5.35
N LEU A 12 7.03 -0.44 4.05
CA LEU A 12 6.59 -1.33 2.97
C LEU A 12 7.18 -2.73 3.15
N GLU A 13 8.49 -2.85 3.38
CA GLU A 13 9.14 -4.14 3.63
C GLU A 13 8.49 -4.88 4.82
N ARG A 14 8.22 -4.16 5.91
CA ARG A 14 7.56 -4.73 7.10
C ARG A 14 6.16 -5.24 6.80
N VAL A 15 5.37 -4.49 6.03
CA VAL A 15 4.02 -4.91 5.60
C VAL A 15 4.11 -6.18 4.75
N VAL A 16 4.96 -6.17 3.71
CA VAL A 16 5.15 -7.32 2.81
C VAL A 16 5.61 -8.56 3.58
N ARG A 17 6.63 -8.41 4.44
CA ARG A 17 7.16 -9.50 5.26
C ARG A 17 6.10 -10.03 6.23
N ARG A 18 5.28 -9.15 6.83
CA ARG A 18 4.19 -9.59 7.70
C ARG A 18 3.16 -10.41 6.93
N TRP A 19 2.73 -9.92 5.77
CA TRP A 19 1.76 -10.61 4.90
C TRP A 19 2.24 -12.00 4.50
N GLN A 20 3.48 -12.12 4.04
CA GLN A 20 4.07 -13.40 3.60
C GLN A 20 4.18 -14.44 4.74
N GLN A 21 4.19 -14.00 5.99
CA GLN A 21 4.24 -14.86 7.17
C GLN A 21 2.86 -15.27 7.68
N LEU A 22 1.77 -14.69 7.16
CA LEU A 22 0.42 -15.03 7.58
C LEU A 22 -0.02 -16.38 6.96
N PRO A 23 -0.54 -17.30 7.77
CA PRO A 23 -1.33 -18.41 7.26
C PRO A 23 -2.49 -17.89 6.39
N LEU A 24 -2.85 -18.63 5.34
CA LEU A 24 -3.84 -18.18 4.35
C LEU A 24 -5.19 -17.82 4.98
N ASP A 25 -5.66 -18.61 5.94
CA ASP A 25 -6.89 -18.38 6.70
C ASP A 25 -6.89 -17.05 7.49
N ARG A 26 -5.71 -16.54 7.85
CA ARG A 26 -5.55 -15.21 8.47
C ARG A 26 -5.32 -14.08 7.48
N ALA A 27 -4.75 -14.38 6.32
CA ALA A 27 -4.57 -13.40 5.25
C ALA A 27 -5.90 -13.04 4.58
N LEU A 28 -6.78 -14.02 4.31
CA LEU A 28 -8.04 -13.81 3.61
C LEU A 28 -8.95 -12.74 4.26
N PRO A 29 -9.17 -12.72 5.59
CA PRO A 29 -9.95 -11.67 6.23
C PRO A 29 -9.33 -10.27 6.13
N ALA A 30 -8.00 -10.17 5.97
CA ALA A 30 -7.30 -8.90 5.84
C ALA A 30 -7.31 -8.32 4.42
N VAL A 31 -7.58 -9.15 3.39
CA VAL A 31 -7.57 -8.75 1.96
C VAL A 31 -8.37 -7.48 1.70
N PRO A 32 -9.65 -7.33 2.15
CA PRO A 32 -10.42 -6.14 1.82
C PRO A 32 -9.82 -4.84 2.38
N GLY A 33 -9.23 -4.92 3.58
CA GLY A 33 -8.57 -3.77 4.22
C GLY A 33 -7.32 -3.34 3.47
N VAL A 34 -6.49 -4.30 3.04
CA VAL A 34 -5.31 -4.02 2.23
C VAL A 34 -5.71 -3.48 0.84
N ALA A 35 -6.69 -4.10 0.18
CA ALA A 35 -7.18 -3.65 -1.12
C ALA A 35 -7.75 -2.23 -1.08
N ALA A 36 -8.43 -1.85 0.02
CA ALA A 36 -8.90 -0.48 0.22
C ALA A 36 -7.74 0.53 0.32
N VAL A 37 -6.62 0.15 0.96
CA VAL A 37 -5.41 1.01 0.97
C VAL A 37 -4.83 1.14 -0.42
N VAL A 38 -4.70 0.04 -1.17
CA VAL A 38 -4.21 0.06 -2.56
C VAL A 38 -5.09 0.97 -3.43
N GLN A 39 -6.42 0.84 -3.36
CA GLN A 39 -7.34 1.72 -4.09
C GLN A 39 -7.17 3.19 -3.65
N GLY A 40 -7.08 3.46 -2.35
CA GLY A 40 -6.93 4.83 -1.86
C GLY A 40 -5.62 5.50 -2.29
N LEU A 41 -4.55 4.74 -2.49
CA LEU A 41 -3.31 5.25 -3.10
C LEU A 41 -3.49 5.52 -4.59
N ALA A 42 -4.13 4.61 -5.32
CA ALA A 42 -4.44 4.79 -6.75
C ALA A 42 -5.28 6.05 -6.98
N ASP A 43 -6.34 6.24 -6.19
CA ASP A 43 -7.23 7.41 -6.28
C ASP A 43 -6.45 8.72 -6.07
N ALA A 44 -5.57 8.76 -5.06
CA ALA A 44 -4.76 9.94 -4.78
C ALA A 44 -3.79 10.25 -5.94
N VAL A 45 -3.16 9.24 -6.52
CA VAL A 45 -2.31 9.38 -7.71
C VAL A 45 -3.12 9.89 -8.91
N SER A 46 -4.29 9.31 -9.17
CA SER A 46 -5.17 9.74 -10.26
C SER A 46 -5.58 11.20 -10.09
N VAL A 47 -5.99 11.62 -8.88
CA VAL A 47 -6.30 13.03 -8.59
C VAL A 47 -5.10 13.92 -8.84
N ALA A 48 -3.92 13.57 -8.34
CA ALA A 48 -2.70 14.36 -8.51
C ALA A 48 -2.29 14.53 -9.98
N ARG A 49 -2.61 13.54 -10.82
CA ARG A 49 -2.28 13.54 -12.25
C ARG A 49 -3.42 13.99 -13.16
N GLY A 50 -4.59 14.34 -12.62
CA GLY A 50 -5.77 14.70 -13.40
C GLY A 50 -6.33 13.55 -14.24
N MET A 51 -6.15 12.31 -13.79
CA MET A 51 -6.65 11.10 -14.44
C MET A 51 -8.02 10.68 -13.87
N PRO A 52 -8.81 9.89 -14.61
CA PRO A 52 -10.02 9.25 -14.07
C PRO A 52 -9.73 8.36 -12.85
N LEU A 53 -10.74 8.22 -11.98
CA LEU A 53 -10.71 7.29 -10.86
C LEU A 53 -11.17 5.92 -11.35
N ASP A 54 -10.20 5.06 -11.67
CA ASP A 54 -10.46 3.68 -12.06
C ASP A 54 -10.26 2.74 -10.88
N ARG A 55 -11.08 1.68 -10.86
CA ARG A 55 -10.96 0.64 -9.84
C ARG A 55 -9.71 -0.19 -10.09
N VAL A 56 -8.89 -0.35 -9.06
CA VAL A 56 -7.76 -1.29 -9.07
C VAL A 56 -8.33 -2.71 -9.21
N PRO A 57 -7.90 -3.49 -10.22
CA PRO A 57 -8.37 -4.85 -10.41
C PRO A 57 -8.07 -5.73 -9.19
N ASP A 58 -9.03 -6.55 -8.79
CA ASP A 58 -8.81 -7.60 -7.81
C ASP A 58 -8.09 -8.78 -8.48
N LEU A 59 -6.79 -8.92 -8.20
CA LEU A 59 -5.93 -10.00 -8.71
C LEU A 59 -5.70 -11.10 -7.66
N GLY A 60 -6.44 -11.05 -6.55
CA GLY A 60 -6.35 -11.99 -5.45
C GLY A 60 -5.18 -11.76 -4.47
N PRO A 61 -5.17 -12.50 -3.36
CA PRO A 61 -4.25 -12.28 -2.23
C PRO A 61 -2.78 -12.53 -2.56
N ALA A 62 -2.48 -13.28 -3.62
CA ALA A 62 -1.12 -13.59 -4.04
C ALA A 62 -0.38 -12.38 -4.63
N VAL A 63 -1.12 -11.45 -5.27
CA VAL A 63 -0.55 -10.30 -6.01
C VAL A 63 -0.73 -8.98 -5.24
N LEU A 64 -1.49 -9.00 -4.15
CA LEU A 64 -1.92 -7.79 -3.43
C LEU A 64 -0.74 -6.96 -2.87
N MET A 65 0.34 -7.62 -2.43
CA MET A 65 1.56 -6.95 -1.99
C MET A 65 2.32 -6.30 -3.15
N ASP A 66 2.31 -6.92 -4.33
CA ASP A 66 2.91 -6.34 -5.54
C ASP A 66 2.13 -5.10 -5.99
N GLN A 67 0.79 -5.16 -5.94
CA GLN A 67 -0.06 -4.00 -6.22
C GLN A 67 0.22 -2.84 -5.25
N LEU A 68 0.40 -3.13 -3.96
CA LEU A 68 0.79 -2.12 -2.97
C LEU A 68 2.15 -1.49 -3.30
N ALA A 69 3.15 -2.30 -3.69
CA ALA A 69 4.47 -1.81 -4.07
C ALA A 69 4.42 -0.89 -5.30
N VAL A 70 3.63 -1.24 -6.32
CA VAL A 70 3.40 -0.38 -7.49
C VAL A 70 2.73 0.94 -7.08
N MET A 71 1.70 0.91 -6.24
CA MET A 71 1.03 2.13 -5.78
C MET A 71 1.94 3.04 -4.94
N VAL A 72 2.84 2.47 -4.13
CA VAL A 72 3.89 3.23 -3.42
C VAL A 72 4.85 3.90 -4.40
N TYR A 73 5.26 3.19 -5.46
CA TYR A 73 6.09 3.76 -6.51
C TYR A 73 5.37 4.90 -7.25
N ASP A 74 4.12 4.68 -7.66
CA ASP A 74 3.33 5.68 -8.38
C ASP A 74 3.07 6.94 -7.54
N TRP A 75 2.83 6.79 -6.23
CA TRP A 75 2.71 7.89 -5.28
C TRP A 75 3.95 8.78 -5.28
N ARG A 76 5.14 8.16 -5.19
CA ARG A 76 6.42 8.88 -5.26
C ARG A 76 6.60 9.58 -6.60
N GLN A 77 6.30 8.90 -7.70
CA GLN A 77 6.41 9.48 -9.04
C GLN A 77 5.37 10.57 -9.31
N ALA A 78 4.29 10.63 -8.55
CA ALA A 78 3.33 11.74 -8.58
C ALA A 78 3.78 12.93 -7.72
N GLY A 79 4.90 12.83 -6.99
CA GLY A 79 5.40 13.89 -6.11
C GLY A 79 4.54 14.11 -4.88
N LEU A 80 3.73 13.12 -4.49
CA LEU A 80 2.85 13.21 -3.33
C LEU A 80 3.65 13.10 -2.00
N PRO A 81 3.14 13.63 -0.88
CA PRO A 81 3.89 13.69 0.38
C PRO A 81 4.30 12.30 0.91
N THR A 82 5.60 12.09 1.10
CA THR A 82 6.16 10.82 1.61
C THR A 82 5.78 10.56 3.07
N THR A 83 5.59 11.60 3.88
CA THR A 83 5.15 11.48 5.28
C THR A 83 3.75 10.88 5.39
N GLU A 84 2.82 11.31 4.55
CA GLU A 84 1.47 10.73 4.49
C GLU A 84 1.51 9.26 4.07
N LEU A 85 2.36 8.93 3.09
CA LEU A 85 2.54 7.54 2.66
C LEU A 85 3.10 6.66 3.79
N ALA A 86 4.09 7.15 4.54
CA ALA A 86 4.65 6.46 5.69
C ALA A 86 3.59 6.20 6.78
N ASP A 87 2.73 7.17 7.06
CA ASP A 87 1.64 7.04 8.03
C ASP A 87 0.62 6.00 7.58
N ARG A 88 0.24 5.99 6.30
CA ARG A 88 -0.67 4.99 5.73
C ARG A 88 -0.10 3.57 5.81
N LEU A 89 1.18 3.38 5.47
CA LEU A 89 1.84 2.07 5.57
C LEU A 89 1.98 1.61 7.03
N THR A 90 2.30 2.54 7.93
CA THR A 90 2.34 2.25 9.38
C THR A 90 0.98 1.82 9.92
N ALA A 91 -0.09 2.51 9.50
CA ALA A 91 -1.45 2.17 9.87
C ALA A 91 -1.83 0.79 9.32
N LEU A 92 -1.55 0.52 8.04
CA LEU A 92 -1.78 -0.79 7.43
C LEU A 92 -1.05 -1.91 8.17
N ARG A 93 0.23 -1.72 8.51
CA ARG A 93 0.99 -2.72 9.28
C ARG A 93 0.32 -3.06 10.61
N ARG A 94 -0.27 -2.07 11.28
CA ARG A 94 -0.95 -2.25 12.57
C ARG A 94 -2.30 -2.95 12.45
N THR A 95 -2.92 -2.99 11.27
CA THR A 95 -4.18 -3.72 11.05
C THR A 95 -3.97 -5.18 10.66
N LEU A 96 -2.76 -5.56 10.23
CA LEU A 96 -2.46 -6.94 9.91
C LEU A 96 -2.45 -7.81 11.19
N PRO A 97 -3.08 -9.00 11.16
CA PRO A 97 -3.05 -9.97 12.27
C PRO A 97 -1.64 -10.39 12.64
#